data_AF-A0A0K0DND6-F1
#
_entry.id   AF-A0A0K0DND6-F1
#
_cell.length_a   1.000
_cell.length_b   1.000
_cell.length_c   1.000
_cell.angle_alpha   90.00
_cell.angle_beta   90.00
_cell.angle_gamma   90.00
#
_symmetry.space_group_name_H-M   'P 1'
#
loop_
_entity.id
_entity.type
_entity.pdbx_description
1 polymer ?
#
loop_
_entity_poly.entity_id
_entity_poly.type
_entity_poly.pdbx_seq_one_letter_code
_entity_poly.pdbx_strand_id
1 'polypeptide(L)'
;MVEFALAIQHVLSVFNEDLLNFDFVCKLGLNIGPVTAGVIGTTKLYYDIWGDTVNIASRMYSTGVLNRIQRQLFFMTHGSMTTLQYT
;
A
#
# COMPACT_ATOMS: atom_id res chain seq x y z
N MET A 1 0.26 6.67 8.65
CA MET A 1 0.31 5.49 7.74
C MET A 1 1.30 5.69 6.61
N VAL A 2 1.40 6.89 6.07
CA VAL A 2 2.39 7.24 5.04
C VAL A 2 3.79 7.25 5.63
N GLU A 3 3.92 7.74 6.85
CA GLU A 3 5.13 7.77 7.66
C GLU A 3 5.66 6.36 7.88
N PHE A 4 4.76 5.41 8.12
CA PHE A 4 5.11 3.99 8.25
C PHE A 4 5.63 3.40 6.94
N ALA A 5 4.99 3.73 5.80
CA ALA A 5 5.47 3.30 4.49
C ALA A 5 6.84 3.90 4.14
N LEU A 6 7.10 5.16 4.50
CA LEU A 6 8.41 5.80 4.37
C LEU A 6 9.45 5.14 5.27
N ALA A 7 9.08 4.82 6.52
CA ALA A 7 9.95 4.12 7.46
C ALA A 7 10.35 2.72 6.93
N ILE A 8 9.42 1.97 6.32
CA ILE A 8 9.74 0.69 5.69
C ILE A 8 10.79 0.85 4.59
N GLN A 9 10.61 1.82 3.68
CA GLN A 9 11.59 2.07 2.62
C GLN A 9 12.96 2.47 3.19
N HIS A 10 12.97 3.29 4.23
CA HIS A 10 14.20 3.70 4.89
C HIS A 10 14.93 2.52 5.56
N VAL A 11 14.19 1.65 6.26
CA VAL A 11 14.80 0.45 6.87
C VAL A 11 15.37 -0.47 5.79
N LEU A 12 14.67 -0.62 4.67
CA LEU A 12 15.12 -1.44 3.56
C LEU A 12 16.34 -0.83 2.83
N SER A 13 16.41 0.50 2.71
CA SER A 13 17.59 1.15 2.14
C SER A 13 18.82 0.96 3.01
N VAL A 14 18.68 1.12 4.33
CA VAL A 14 19.77 0.86 5.28
C VAL A 14 20.19 -0.61 5.24
N PHE A 15 19.23 -1.53 5.17
CA PHE A 15 19.54 -2.96 5.08
C PHE A 15 20.30 -3.33 3.81
N ASN A 16 20.00 -2.68 2.68
CA ASN A 16 20.72 -2.91 1.43
C ASN A 16 22.20 -2.44 1.49
N GLU A 17 22.55 -1.49 2.37
CA GLU A 17 23.95 -1.05 2.54
C GLU A 17 24.87 -2.18 3.00
N ASP A 18 24.32 -3.16 3.73
CA ASP A 18 25.05 -4.32 4.25
C ASP A 18 25.14 -5.49 3.24
N LEU A 19 24.46 -5.39 2.09
CA LEU A 19 24.39 -6.48 1.10
C LEU A 19 25.45 -6.32 0.01
N LEU A 20 26.12 -7.43 -0.31
CA LEU A 20 27.04 -7.50 -1.44
C LEU A 20 26.34 -8.20 -2.62
N ASN A 21 26.18 -7.45 -3.72
CA ASN A 21 25.76 -7.90 -5.06
C ASN A 21 24.25 -8.01 -5.34
N PHE A 22 23.37 -7.52 -4.46
CA PHE A 22 21.96 -7.35 -4.80
C PHE A 22 21.26 -6.38 -3.85
N ASP A 23 20.24 -5.69 -4.37
CA ASP A 23 19.38 -4.80 -3.59
C ASP A 23 17.98 -5.41 -3.48
N PHE A 24 17.41 -5.40 -2.29
CA PHE A 24 15.98 -5.56 -2.17
C PHE A 24 15.27 -4.31 -2.70
N VAL A 25 14.13 -4.52 -3.34
CA VAL A 25 13.28 -3.43 -3.85
C VAL A 25 11.93 -3.51 -3.17
N CYS A 26 11.51 -2.41 -2.56
CA CYS A 26 10.19 -2.32 -1.93
C CYS A 26 9.24 -1.55 -2.85
N LYS A 27 8.05 -2.11 -3.12
CA LYS A 27 6.97 -1.40 -3.80
C LYS A 27 5.76 -1.37 -2.89
N LEU A 28 5.08 -0.22 -2.80
CA LEU A 28 3.99 0.00 -1.85
C LEU A 28 2.80 0.66 -2.55
N GLY A 29 1.60 0.13 -2.35
CA GLY A 29 0.34 0.75 -2.80
C GLY A 29 -0.51 1.14 -1.60
N LEU A 30 -0.94 2.41 -1.52
CA LEU A 30 -1.74 2.91 -0.40
C LEU A 30 -3.08 3.46 -0.88
N ASN A 31 -4.15 2.95 -0.29
CA ASN A 31 -5.49 3.47 -0.47
C ASN A 31 -6.20 3.62 0.88
N ILE A 32 -7.18 4.52 0.95
CA ILE A 32 -8.00 4.75 2.14
C ILE A 32 -9.47 4.78 1.75
N GLY A 33 -10.31 4.13 2.55
CA GLY A 33 -11.72 3.97 2.29
C GLY A 33 -12.35 2.93 3.22
N PRO A 34 -13.66 2.68 3.09
CA PRO A 34 -14.36 1.70 3.90
C PRO A 34 -13.86 0.28 3.63
N VAL A 35 -13.81 -0.54 4.67
CA VAL A 35 -13.42 -1.96 4.61
C VAL A 35 -14.34 -2.80 5.48
N THR A 36 -14.49 -4.08 5.12
CA THR A 36 -15.11 -5.09 5.98
C THR A 36 -14.01 -5.91 6.63
N ALA A 37 -14.03 -6.05 7.95
CA ALA A 37 -13.10 -6.89 8.69
C ALA A 37 -13.83 -8.08 9.32
N GLY A 38 -13.16 -9.21 9.45
CA GLY A 38 -13.74 -10.39 10.08
C GLY A 38 -12.71 -11.41 10.54
N VAL A 39 -13.19 -12.37 11.32
CA VAL A 39 -12.41 -13.56 11.71
C VAL A 39 -12.97 -14.76 10.97
N ILE A 40 -12.12 -15.51 10.28
CA ILE A 40 -12.46 -16.74 9.56
C ILE A 40 -11.90 -17.95 10.30
N GLY A 41 -12.66 -19.03 10.27
CA GLY A 41 -12.25 -20.34 10.76
C GLY A 41 -12.87 -20.68 12.12
N THR A 42 -12.80 -21.96 12.46
CA THR A 42 -13.36 -22.50 13.71
C THR A 42 -12.30 -23.18 14.58
N THR A 43 -11.24 -23.72 13.98
CA THR A 43 -10.11 -24.36 14.70
C THR A 43 -8.82 -23.54 14.61
N LYS A 44 -8.59 -22.87 13.48
CA LYS A 44 -7.51 -21.89 13.31
C LYS A 44 -8.15 -20.58 12.86
N LEU A 45 -8.10 -19.60 13.75
CA LEU A 45 -8.73 -18.30 13.52
C LEU A 45 -7.77 -17.40 12.73
N TYR A 46 -8.28 -16.77 11.68
CA TYR A 46 -7.56 -15.78 10.87
C TYR A 46 -8.34 -14.48 10.87
N TYR A 47 -7.68 -13.38 11.23
CA TYR A 47 -8.24 -12.04 11.05
C TYR A 47 -7.86 -11.52 9.66
N ASP A 48 -8.84 -11.01 8.93
CA ASP A 48 -8.62 -10.51 7.56
C ASP A 48 -9.61 -9.40 7.20
N ILE A 49 -9.30 -8.66 6.14
CA ILE A 49 -10.04 -7.49 5.64
C ILE A 49 -10.37 -7.63 4.15
N TRP A 50 -11.58 -7.24 3.75
CA TRP A 50 -12.06 -7.27 2.37
C TRP A 50 -12.77 -5.97 1.97
N GLY A 51 -12.95 -5.79 0.67
CA GLY A 51 -13.69 -4.68 0.07
C GLY A 51 -12.93 -3.98 -1.05
N ASP A 52 -13.59 -3.02 -1.70
CA ASP A 52 -13.00 -2.33 -2.85
C ASP A 52 -11.77 -1.50 -2.47
N THR A 53 -11.73 -0.95 -1.26
CA THR A 53 -10.57 -0.21 -0.75
C THR A 53 -9.29 -1.06 -0.80
N VAL A 54 -9.35 -2.32 -0.36
CA VAL A 54 -8.19 -3.23 -0.37
C VAL A 54 -7.85 -3.72 -1.78
N ASN A 55 -8.86 -3.92 -2.63
CA ASN A 55 -8.66 -4.26 -4.04
C ASN A 55 -7.95 -3.13 -4.80
N ILE A 56 -8.31 -1.87 -4.53
CA ILE A 56 -7.66 -0.69 -5.12
C ILE A 56 -6.23 -0.56 -4.59
N ALA A 57 -5.99 -0.75 -3.28
CA ALA A 57 -4.63 -0.75 -2.73
C ALA A 57 -3.75 -1.84 -3.40
N SER A 58 -4.31 -3.04 -3.58
CA SER A 58 -3.65 -4.15 -4.29
C SER A 58 -3.32 -3.79 -5.74
N ARG A 59 -4.25 -3.13 -6.45
CA ARG A 59 -3.99 -2.63 -7.81
C ARG A 59 -2.91 -1.55 -7.84
N MET A 60 -2.93 -0.60 -6.91
CA MET A 60 -1.87 0.42 -6.80
C MET A 60 -0.50 -0.20 -6.53
N TYR A 61 -0.43 -1.27 -5.73
CA TYR A 61 0.80 -2.03 -5.60
C TYR A 61 1.18 -2.72 -6.91
N SER A 62 0.25 -3.42 -7.56
CA SER A 62 0.57 -4.22 -8.75
C SER A 62 1.00 -3.35 -9.93
N THR A 63 0.33 -2.22 -10.18
CA THR A 63 0.63 -1.27 -11.26
C THR A 63 1.70 -0.24 -10.91
N GLY A 64 2.10 -0.15 -9.63
CA GLY A 64 3.07 0.83 -9.17
C GLY A 64 4.48 0.60 -9.73
N VAL A 65 5.25 1.68 -9.75
CA VAL A 65 6.68 1.65 -10.11
C VAL A 65 7.51 1.07 -8.97
N LEU A 66 8.58 0.36 -9.32
CA LEU A 66 9.53 -0.20 -8.37
C LEU A 66 10.17 0.89 -7.50
N ASN A 67 10.41 0.59 -6.22
CA ASN A 67 11.00 1.51 -5.25
C ASN A 67 10.23 2.83 -5.05
N ARG A 68 8.90 2.79 -5.25
CA ARG A 68 7.99 3.92 -5.06
C ARG A 68 6.77 3.52 -4.24
N ILE A 69 6.16 4.54 -3.62
CA ILE A 69 4.87 4.44 -2.96
C ILE A 69 3.81 5.07 -3.89
N GLN A 70 2.94 4.24 -4.47
CA GLN A 70 1.78 4.72 -5.21
C GLN A 70 0.62 4.97 -4.25
N ARG A 71 -0.04 6.13 -4.36
CA ARG A 71 -1.14 6.51 -3.47
C ARG A 71 -2.33 7.07 -4.23
N GLN A 72 -3.53 6.87 -3.68
CA GLN A 72 -4.72 7.59 -4.12
C GLN A 72 -4.57 9.10 -3.85
N LEU A 73 -4.64 9.92 -4.90
CA LEU A 73 -4.75 11.36 -4.74
C LEU A 73 -6.22 11.77 -4.86
N PHE A 74 -6.70 12.48 -3.85
CA PHE A 74 -8.03 13.07 -3.86
C PHE A 74 -7.91 14.53 -4.30
N PHE A 75 -8.54 14.86 -5.43
CA PHE A 75 -8.71 16.25 -5.84
C PHE A 75 -10.16 16.64 -5.67
N MET A 76 -10.38 17.75 -4.97
CA MET A 76 -11.68 18.40 -4.95
C MET A 76 -11.82 19.23 -6.22
N THR A 77 -12.72 18.82 -7.13
CA THR A 77 -13.10 19.62 -8.30
C THR A 77 -14.57 20.00 -8.17
N HIS A 78 -14.84 21.31 -8.10
CA HIS A 78 -16.21 21.87 -8.09
C HIS A 78 -17.19 21.19 -7.10
N GLY A 79 -16.73 20.93 -5.87
CA GLY A 79 -17.56 20.31 -4.82
C GLY A 79 -17.76 18.79 -4.96
N SER A 80 -17.18 18.15 -5.97
CA SER A 80 -17.15 16.69 -6.11
C SER A 80 -15.73 16.15 -5.87
N MET A 81 -15.63 15.02 -5.16
CA MET A 81 -14.36 14.37 -4.89
C MET A 81 -14.03 13.40 -6.03
N THR A 82 -13.13 13.82 -6.92
CA THR A 82 -12.64 12.99 -8.03
C THR A 82 -11.31 12.34 -7.66
N THR A 83 -11.18 11.03 -7.88
CA THR A 83 -9.96 10.28 -7.59
C THR A 83 -9.12 10.12 -8.86
N LEU A 84 -7.84 10.48 -8.81
CA LEU A 84 -6.87 10.22 -9.87
C LEU A 84 -5.72 9.40 -9.28
N GLN A 85 -5.29 8.38 -10.02
CA GLN A 85 -4.13 7.56 -9.66
C GLN A 85 -2.89 8.17 -10.30
N TYR A 86 -1.99 8.73 -9.50
CA TYR A 86 -0.68 9.21 -9.96
C TYR A 86 0.42 8.25 -9.45
N THR A 87 1.44 8.06 -10.27
CA THR A 87 2.61 7.20 -10.04
C THR A 87 3.66 7.88 -9.18
#